data_AF-A0AAD6BTD8-F1
#
_entry.id   AF-A0AAD6BTD8-F1
#
_cell.length_a   1.000
_cell.length_b   1.000
_cell.length_c   1.000
_cell.angle_alpha   90.00
_cell.angle_beta   90.00
_cell.angle_gamma   90.00
#
_symmetry.space_group_name_H-M   'P 1'
#
loop_
_entity.id
_entity.type
_entity.pdbx_description
1 polymer ?
#
loop_
_entity_poly.entity_id
_entity_poly.type
_entity_poly.pdbx_seq_one_letter_code
_entity_poly.pdbx_strand_id
1 'polypeptide(L)'
;MSYTLEERGNLHSLNYRLFFKNAEGKYISPFHDIPMYADESQNIFNMVVEVPRWTNAKMEIATKEPLNPVKQDVKKGNVRYVANVFPHKGYIWNYGAIPQTWEDPSHKDEDTGCVGDNDPIDVCEIGTKVCSRGEVIKVKALGILAMIDEGETDWKVIVINVEDPEAKDFNNISDVRRLKPGYLESTVDWFRMYKVPDGKPENEFAFNGEFKDKDFAIKIIKNTHIFWKDLISQKTDAGELNCKNTCVSPSDSPYFCSADEAKAVVAGTSPLGTEETIPSSVDKWFYFQRK
;
A
#
# COMPACT_ATOMS: atom_id res chain seq x y z
N MET A 1 -12.16 10.80 10.11
CA MET A 1 -11.32 10.89 11.32
C MET A 1 -10.06 11.62 10.95
N SER A 2 -9.52 12.48 11.81
CA SER A 2 -8.21 13.11 11.59
C SER A 2 -7.12 12.22 12.16
N TYR A 3 -6.08 11.95 11.37
CA TYR A 3 -4.88 11.24 11.79
C TYR A 3 -3.71 12.21 11.82
N THR A 4 -2.80 12.01 12.77
CA THR A 4 -1.55 12.77 12.83
C THR A 4 -0.38 11.80 12.80
N LEU A 5 0.79 12.30 12.41
CA LEU A 5 1.97 11.49 12.16
C LEU A 5 3.09 11.86 13.14
N GLU A 6 3.92 10.88 13.49
CA GLU A 6 5.17 11.11 14.21
C GLU A 6 6.33 10.44 13.47
N GLU A 7 7.28 11.25 13.01
CA GLU A 7 8.51 10.80 12.38
C GLU A 7 9.59 10.49 13.42
N ARG A 8 10.27 9.37 13.23
CA ARG A 8 11.37 8.88 14.05
C ARG A 8 12.51 8.45 13.15
N GLY A 9 13.75 8.60 13.62
CA GLY A 9 14.94 8.35 12.82
C GLY A 9 15.17 9.40 11.73
N ASN A 10 15.98 9.04 10.74
CA ASN A 10 16.46 9.91 9.68
C ASN A 10 15.81 9.49 8.36
N LEU A 11 15.05 10.37 7.70
CA LEU A 11 14.45 10.06 6.40
C LEU A 11 15.55 9.62 5.40
N HIS A 12 15.23 8.67 4.52
CA HIS A 12 16.16 8.03 3.58
C HIS A 12 17.23 7.12 4.20
N SER A 13 17.03 6.70 5.45
CA SER A 13 17.91 5.75 6.16
C SER A 13 17.17 4.49 6.61
N LEU A 14 17.92 3.50 7.11
CA LEU A 14 17.39 2.24 7.65
C LEU A 14 16.55 2.41 8.94
N ASN A 15 16.76 3.49 9.70
CA ASN A 15 16.10 3.70 10.99
C ASN A 15 14.83 4.56 10.90
N TYR A 16 14.49 5.10 9.73
CA TYR A 16 13.31 5.95 9.56
C TYR A 16 12.02 5.18 9.82
N ARG A 17 11.13 5.74 10.64
CA ARG A 17 9.80 5.21 10.91
C ARG A 17 8.79 6.35 10.97
N LEU A 18 7.63 6.13 10.36
CA LEU A 18 6.49 7.04 10.41
C LEU A 18 5.34 6.37 11.16
N PHE A 19 5.09 6.81 12.39
CA PHE A 19 4.02 6.30 13.24
C PHE A 19 2.74 7.13 13.10
N PHE A 20 1.61 6.51 13.41
CA PHE A 20 0.28 7.11 13.28
C PHE A 20 -0.34 7.34 14.65
N LYS A 21 -1.10 8.42 14.77
CA LYS A 21 -1.95 8.73 15.91
C LYS A 21 -3.37 9.03 15.46
N ASN A 22 -4.35 8.57 16.23
CA ASN A 22 -5.74 8.94 16.02
C ASN A 22 -6.04 10.38 16.50
N ALA A 23 -7.30 10.81 16.39
CA ALA A 23 -7.72 12.16 16.79
C ALA A 23 -7.55 12.44 18.31
N GLU A 24 -7.42 11.42 19.14
CA GLU A 24 -7.17 11.53 20.59
C GLU A 24 -5.66 11.57 20.91
N GLY A 25 -4.79 11.51 19.90
CA GLY A 25 -3.33 11.47 20.07
C GLY A 25 -2.78 10.11 20.51
N LYS A 26 -3.60 9.05 20.51
CA LYS A 26 -3.14 7.68 20.81
C LYS A 26 -2.44 7.10 19.59
N TYR A 27 -1.31 6.43 19.80
CA TYR A 27 -0.63 5.68 18.74
C TYR A 27 -1.50 4.53 18.25
N ILE A 28 -1.53 4.34 16.94
CA ILE A 28 -2.33 3.33 16.27
C ILE A 28 -1.50 2.62 15.20
N SER A 29 -1.86 1.38 14.88
CA SER A 29 -1.35 0.67 13.72
C SER A 29 -2.06 1.13 12.44
N PRO A 30 -1.36 1.58 11.39
CA PRO A 30 -1.99 1.87 10.11
C PRO A 30 -2.48 0.61 9.40
N PHE A 31 -1.98 -0.58 9.77
CA PHE A 31 -2.47 -1.85 9.25
C PHE A 31 -3.79 -2.24 9.94
N HIS A 32 -3.89 -2.14 11.26
CA HIS A 32 -4.96 -2.79 12.01
C HIS A 32 -6.02 -1.84 12.58
N ASP A 33 -5.63 -0.61 12.95
CA ASP A 33 -6.48 0.29 13.73
C ASP A 33 -7.18 1.37 12.88
N ILE A 34 -6.71 1.61 11.65
CA ILE A 34 -7.44 2.46 10.70
C ILE A 34 -8.56 1.63 10.09
N PRO A 35 -9.84 2.01 10.23
CA PRO A 35 -10.93 1.23 9.68
C PRO A 35 -10.82 1.09 8.15
N MET A 36 -11.11 -0.09 7.60
CA MET A 36 -11.14 -0.29 6.15
C MET A 36 -12.09 0.68 5.45
N TYR A 37 -13.32 0.83 5.99
CA TYR A 37 -14.33 1.72 5.45
C TYR A 37 -14.24 3.13 6.05
N ALA A 38 -14.30 4.13 5.17
CA ALA A 38 -14.66 5.49 5.55
C ALA A 38 -16.18 5.72 5.50
N ASP A 39 -16.86 5.04 4.56
CA ASP A 39 -18.33 4.94 4.47
C ASP A 39 -18.69 3.59 3.83
N GLU A 40 -19.13 2.64 4.65
CA GLU A 40 -19.48 1.29 4.21
C GLU A 40 -20.70 1.28 3.28
N SER A 41 -21.67 2.18 3.49
CA SER A 41 -22.90 2.23 2.69
C SER A 41 -22.63 2.60 1.22
N GLN A 42 -21.52 3.28 0.97
CA GLN A 42 -21.08 3.72 -0.34
C GLN A 42 -19.86 2.97 -0.87
N ASN A 43 -19.34 1.99 -0.13
CA ASN A 43 -18.03 1.35 -0.38
C ASN A 43 -16.91 2.39 -0.59
N ILE A 44 -16.85 3.40 0.28
CA ILE A 44 -15.72 4.32 0.35
C ILE A 44 -14.73 3.76 1.38
N PHE A 45 -13.50 3.58 0.94
CA PHE A 45 -12.42 2.99 1.73
C PHE A 45 -11.48 4.07 2.25
N ASN A 46 -10.85 3.83 3.40
CA ASN A 46 -9.64 4.55 3.75
C ASN A 46 -8.46 3.95 2.96
N MET A 47 -7.52 4.79 2.55
CA MET A 47 -6.23 4.41 1.97
C MET A 47 -5.15 5.04 2.82
N VAL A 48 -4.13 4.27 3.18
CA VAL A 48 -2.89 4.76 3.77
C VAL A 48 -1.91 5.01 2.63
N VAL A 49 -1.54 6.27 2.39
CA VAL A 49 -0.58 6.64 1.35
C VAL A 49 0.83 6.32 1.83
N GLU A 50 1.56 5.46 1.12
CA GLU A 50 2.92 5.08 1.46
C GLU A 50 3.93 5.85 0.60
N VAL A 51 3.68 5.92 -0.71
CA VAL A 51 4.58 6.54 -1.69
C VAL A 51 3.85 7.63 -2.47
N PRO A 52 4.21 8.92 -2.26
CA PRO A 52 3.71 10.02 -3.08
C PRO A 52 4.05 9.83 -4.57
N ARG A 53 3.15 10.26 -5.45
CA ARG A 53 3.40 10.25 -6.90
C ARG A 53 4.69 10.99 -7.26
N TRP A 54 5.42 10.43 -8.22
CA TRP A 54 6.72 10.89 -8.74
C TRP A 54 7.90 10.80 -7.77
N THR A 55 7.75 10.09 -6.66
CA THR A 55 8.86 9.75 -5.76
C THR A 55 9.38 8.34 -6.03
N ASN A 56 10.59 8.05 -5.56
CA ASN A 56 11.29 6.79 -5.84
C ASN A 56 11.47 5.90 -4.61
N ALA A 57 11.45 6.45 -3.39
CA ALA A 57 11.65 5.67 -2.17
C ALA A 57 10.52 4.63 -2.04
N LYS A 58 10.87 3.33 -2.04
CA LYS A 58 9.87 2.28 -1.81
C LYS A 58 9.56 2.26 -0.31
N MET A 59 8.47 2.92 0.04
CA MET A 59 7.96 2.97 1.41
C MET A 59 6.80 1.99 1.53
N GLU A 60 6.68 1.36 2.68
CA GLU A 60 5.66 0.35 2.96
C GLU A 60 5.31 0.34 4.45
N ILE A 61 4.08 -0.06 4.77
CA ILE A 61 3.67 -0.44 6.12
C ILE A 61 4.56 -1.59 6.57
N ALA A 62 5.27 -1.42 7.69
CA ALA A 62 6.14 -2.46 8.22
C ALA A 62 5.31 -3.56 8.91
N THR A 63 4.77 -4.50 8.13
CA THR A 63 3.86 -5.58 8.59
C THR A 63 4.41 -6.42 9.73
N LYS A 64 5.74 -6.51 9.85
CA LYS A 64 6.46 -7.29 10.87
C LYS A 64 6.92 -6.49 12.09
N GLU A 65 6.76 -5.17 12.11
CA GLU A 65 7.19 -4.31 13.22
C GLU A 65 6.01 -3.89 14.12
N PRO A 66 6.22 -3.76 15.44
CA PRO A 66 5.16 -3.29 16.34
C PRO A 66 4.58 -1.93 15.92
N LEU A 67 3.24 -1.83 15.91
CA LEU A 67 2.47 -0.67 15.44
C LEU A 67 2.59 -0.39 13.94
N ASN A 68 3.22 -1.28 13.17
CA ASN A 68 3.33 -1.26 11.71
C ASN A 68 3.64 0.14 11.11
N PRO A 69 4.66 0.88 11.61
CA PRO A 69 5.01 2.18 11.05
C PRO A 69 5.33 2.06 9.55
N VAL A 70 5.12 3.14 8.79
CA VAL A 70 5.62 3.20 7.42
C VAL A 70 7.14 3.36 7.45
N LYS A 71 7.86 2.51 6.73
CA LYS A 71 9.33 2.53 6.61
C LYS A 71 9.76 2.36 5.16
N GLN A 72 11.04 2.57 4.87
CA GLN A 72 11.60 2.26 3.57
C GLN A 72 12.00 0.78 3.48
N ASP A 73 11.62 0.11 2.39
CA ASP A 73 12.04 -1.26 2.07
C ASP A 73 13.58 -1.33 2.01
N VAL A 74 14.13 -2.46 2.44
CA VAL A 74 15.58 -2.70 2.53
C VAL A 74 15.97 -3.88 1.66
N LYS A 75 16.81 -3.63 0.65
CA LYS A 75 17.35 -4.64 -0.26
C LYS A 75 18.87 -4.69 -0.14
N LYS A 76 19.41 -5.87 0.19
CA LYS A 76 20.86 -6.09 0.35
C LYS A 76 21.50 -5.09 1.32
N GLY A 77 20.83 -4.83 2.45
CA GLY A 77 21.32 -3.93 3.51
C GLY A 77 21.21 -2.43 3.23
N ASN A 78 20.64 -2.02 2.08
CA ASN A 78 20.46 -0.62 1.72
C ASN A 78 18.97 -0.30 1.53
N VAL A 79 18.59 0.95 1.79
CA VAL A 79 17.25 1.44 1.48
C VAL A 79 16.98 1.35 -0.02
N ARG A 80 15.76 0.93 -0.39
CA ARG A 80 15.37 0.67 -1.78
C ARG A 80 14.71 1.88 -2.43
N TYR A 81 15.12 2.14 -3.67
CA TYR A 81 14.48 3.12 -4.55
C TYR A 81 14.05 2.41 -5.83
N VAL A 82 12.81 2.65 -6.28
CA VAL A 82 12.33 2.18 -7.58
C VAL A 82 12.96 3.03 -8.69
N ALA A 83 13.32 2.39 -9.80
CA ALA A 83 13.94 3.03 -10.94
C ALA A 83 12.97 3.95 -11.71
N ASN A 84 13.52 4.92 -12.45
CA ASN A 84 12.76 5.64 -13.48
C ASN A 84 12.85 4.85 -14.77
N VAL A 85 11.81 4.10 -15.10
CA VAL A 85 11.72 3.36 -16.36
C VAL A 85 11.06 4.28 -17.38
N PHE A 86 11.82 4.73 -18.38
CA PHE A 86 11.35 5.74 -19.34
C PHE A 86 10.04 5.29 -20.01
N PRO A 87 8.98 6.14 -20.02
CA PRO A 87 8.96 7.58 -19.70
C PRO A 87 8.54 7.94 -18.25
N HIS A 88 8.47 6.97 -17.34
CA HIS A 88 7.89 7.12 -16.00
C HIS A 88 8.91 7.59 -14.94
N LYS A 89 8.62 8.71 -14.25
CA LYS A 89 9.39 9.18 -13.08
C LYS A 89 8.82 8.53 -11.81
N GLY A 90 9.61 7.67 -11.17
CA GLY A 90 9.22 6.98 -9.93
C GLY A 90 7.86 6.28 -10.04
N TYR A 91 7.07 6.33 -8.97
CA TYR A 91 5.68 5.88 -8.97
C TYR A 91 4.79 6.86 -9.75
N ILE A 92 3.92 6.36 -10.63
CA ILE A 92 3.05 7.22 -11.48
C ILE A 92 1.66 7.49 -10.88
N TRP A 93 1.43 7.02 -9.65
CA TRP A 93 0.26 7.25 -8.79
C TRP A 93 0.70 7.66 -7.39
N ASN A 94 -0.23 8.13 -6.56
CA ASN A 94 -0.02 7.97 -5.12
C ASN A 94 -0.27 6.48 -4.82
N TYR A 95 0.69 5.83 -4.17
CA TYR A 95 0.67 4.40 -3.92
C TYR A 95 0.58 4.11 -2.43
N GLY A 96 -0.07 3.02 -2.07
CA GLY A 96 -0.16 2.55 -0.70
C GLY A 96 -1.09 1.36 -0.58
N ALA A 97 -1.78 1.24 0.56
CA ALA A 97 -2.65 0.10 0.82
C ALA A 97 -3.99 0.46 1.47
N ILE A 98 -4.96 -0.46 1.39
CA ILE A 98 -6.19 -0.40 2.19
C ILE A 98 -5.93 -1.06 3.55
N PRO A 99 -6.15 -0.35 4.68
CA PRO A 99 -5.95 -0.92 6.00
C PRO A 99 -6.98 -2.02 6.28
N GLN A 100 -6.67 -2.91 7.23
CA GLN A 100 -7.49 -4.06 7.60
C GLN A 100 -7.77 -5.01 6.43
N THR A 101 -6.84 -5.14 5.49
CA THR A 101 -6.87 -6.14 4.43
C THR A 101 -5.59 -6.95 4.47
N TRP A 102 -5.63 -8.20 4.03
CA TRP A 102 -4.45 -9.06 4.00
C TRP A 102 -4.58 -10.08 2.87
N GLU A 103 -3.55 -10.21 2.05
CA GLU A 103 -3.42 -11.26 1.05
C GLU A 103 -2.79 -12.51 1.70
N ASP A 104 -3.64 -13.41 2.19
CA ASP A 104 -3.22 -14.59 2.96
C ASP A 104 -2.31 -15.53 2.13
N PRO A 105 -1.06 -15.77 2.54
CA PRO A 105 -0.11 -16.62 1.82
C PRO A 105 -0.43 -18.12 1.91
N SER A 106 -1.42 -18.51 2.70
CA SER A 106 -1.98 -19.86 2.73
C SER A 106 -3.18 -20.04 1.80
N HIS A 107 -3.78 -18.94 1.34
CA HIS A 107 -4.89 -18.96 0.41
C HIS A 107 -4.39 -18.93 -1.03
N LYS A 108 -4.81 -19.90 -1.84
CA LYS A 108 -4.57 -19.91 -3.28
C LYS A 108 -5.73 -19.24 -4.01
N ASP A 109 -5.45 -18.11 -4.66
CA ASP A 109 -6.44 -17.39 -5.46
C ASP A 109 -6.80 -18.19 -6.72
N GLU A 110 -8.10 -18.25 -7.04
CA GLU A 110 -8.61 -19.06 -8.15
C GLU A 110 -8.33 -18.44 -9.52
N ASP A 111 -8.21 -17.11 -9.57
CA ASP A 111 -8.07 -16.35 -10.81
C ASP A 111 -6.59 -16.24 -11.24
N THR A 112 -5.67 -16.08 -10.29
CA THR A 112 -4.22 -16.05 -10.55
C THR A 112 -3.59 -17.45 -10.49
N GLY A 113 -4.15 -18.36 -9.70
CA GLY A 113 -3.54 -19.65 -9.39
C GLY A 113 -2.31 -19.56 -8.48
N CYS A 114 -2.10 -18.42 -7.81
CA CYS A 114 -0.98 -18.14 -6.89
C CYS A 114 -1.49 -17.93 -5.45
N VAL A 115 -0.58 -17.98 -4.47
CA VAL A 115 -0.90 -17.62 -3.07
C VAL A 115 -0.75 -16.13 -2.84
N GLY A 116 -1.38 -15.55 -1.80
CA GLY A 116 -1.18 -14.13 -1.46
C GLY A 116 0.26 -13.78 -1.09
N ASP A 117 0.65 -12.51 -1.28
CA ASP A 117 1.99 -11.99 -1.00
C ASP A 117 2.26 -11.65 0.48
N ASN A 118 1.30 -11.93 1.36
CA ASN A 118 1.35 -11.71 2.80
C ASN A 118 1.30 -10.23 3.25
N ASP A 119 0.95 -9.31 2.37
CA ASP A 119 0.81 -7.88 2.68
C ASP A 119 -0.66 -7.38 2.59
N PRO A 120 -0.96 -6.14 3.02
CA PRO A 120 -2.27 -5.54 2.77
C PRO A 120 -2.48 -5.26 1.28
N ILE A 121 -3.74 -5.25 0.82
CA ILE A 121 -4.04 -5.07 -0.60
C ILE A 121 -3.57 -3.69 -1.10
N ASP A 122 -2.85 -3.70 -2.21
CA ASP A 122 -2.22 -2.53 -2.79
C ASP A 122 -3.19 -1.65 -3.59
N VAL A 123 -2.95 -0.34 -3.56
CA VAL A 123 -3.77 0.64 -4.26
C VAL A 123 -2.96 1.69 -5.02
N CYS A 124 -3.47 2.03 -6.21
CA CYS A 124 -2.99 3.09 -7.08
C CYS A 124 -4.04 4.21 -7.15
N GLU A 125 -3.78 5.33 -6.49
CA GLU A 125 -4.68 6.49 -6.47
C GLU A 125 -4.34 7.47 -7.60
N ILE A 126 -5.34 7.73 -8.45
CA ILE A 126 -5.16 8.36 -9.76
C ILE A 126 -5.53 9.84 -9.82
N GLY A 127 -5.85 10.44 -8.67
CA GLY A 127 -6.27 11.82 -8.53
C GLY A 127 -5.15 12.81 -8.86
N THR A 128 -5.55 14.06 -9.01
CA THR A 128 -4.69 15.18 -9.42
C THR A 128 -3.73 15.61 -8.32
N LYS A 129 -4.13 15.51 -7.04
CA LYS A 129 -3.28 15.85 -5.88
C LYS A 129 -2.09 14.88 -5.78
N VAL A 130 -0.90 15.40 -5.50
CA VAL A 130 0.22 14.58 -5.00
C VAL A 130 0.06 14.52 -3.48
N CYS A 131 -0.26 13.34 -2.95
CA CYS A 131 -0.50 13.14 -1.53
C CYS A 131 0.80 13.12 -0.72
N SER A 132 0.70 13.30 0.59
CA SER A 132 1.84 13.14 1.49
C SER A 132 1.96 11.70 1.97
N ARG A 133 3.18 11.26 2.24
CA ARG A 133 3.42 9.95 2.88
C ARG A 133 2.78 9.92 4.26
N GLY A 134 2.09 8.82 4.58
CA GLY A 134 1.28 8.63 5.77
C GLY A 134 -0.08 9.34 5.74
N GLU A 135 -0.43 10.06 4.67
CA GLU A 135 -1.76 10.65 4.56
C GLU A 135 -2.81 9.52 4.51
N VAL A 136 -3.89 9.66 5.28
CA VAL A 136 -5.02 8.74 5.23
C VAL A 136 -6.15 9.42 4.48
N ILE A 137 -6.41 8.97 3.26
CA ILE A 137 -7.39 9.57 2.36
C ILE A 137 -8.58 8.64 2.15
N LYS A 138 -9.70 9.22 1.72
CA LYS A 138 -10.92 8.46 1.40
C LYS A 138 -11.00 8.25 -0.09
N VAL A 139 -11.16 7.01 -0.51
CA VAL A 139 -11.09 6.65 -1.92
C VAL A 139 -12.29 5.80 -2.33
N LYS A 140 -12.68 5.91 -3.59
CA LYS A 140 -13.59 4.94 -4.23
C LYS A 140 -12.83 4.06 -5.20
N ALA A 141 -13.12 2.77 -5.17
CA ALA A 141 -12.58 1.79 -6.11
C ALA A 141 -13.21 1.95 -7.51
N LEU A 142 -12.38 1.81 -8.54
CA LEU A 142 -12.76 1.91 -9.95
C LEU A 142 -12.56 0.58 -10.69
N GLY A 143 -11.53 -0.18 -10.31
CA GLY A 143 -11.19 -1.48 -10.89
C GLY A 143 -9.95 -2.07 -10.22
N ILE A 144 -9.43 -3.17 -10.75
CA ILE A 144 -8.28 -3.88 -10.16
C ILE A 144 -7.48 -4.60 -11.24
N LEU A 145 -6.17 -4.71 -11.05
CA LEU A 145 -5.23 -5.46 -11.89
C LEU A 145 -4.66 -6.64 -11.10
N ALA A 146 -4.60 -7.81 -11.73
CA ALA A 146 -4.09 -9.04 -11.14
C ALA A 146 -2.61 -9.23 -11.52
N MET A 147 -1.67 -8.68 -10.74
CA MET A 147 -0.25 -8.93 -10.96
C MET A 147 0.17 -10.26 -10.31
N ILE A 148 1.10 -10.95 -10.95
CA ILE A 148 1.80 -12.10 -10.37
C ILE A 148 3.24 -11.65 -10.11
N ASP A 149 3.58 -11.41 -8.85
CA ASP A 149 4.90 -10.96 -8.42
C ASP A 149 5.70 -12.17 -7.90
N GLU A 150 6.67 -12.64 -8.67
CA GLU A 150 7.58 -13.73 -8.27
C GLU A 150 6.88 -15.03 -7.82
N GLY A 151 5.66 -15.27 -8.31
CA GLY A 151 4.85 -16.45 -8.01
C GLY A 151 3.74 -16.22 -6.98
N GLU A 152 3.60 -15.00 -6.48
CA GLU A 152 2.59 -14.56 -5.52
C GLU A 152 1.52 -13.71 -6.23
N THR A 153 0.29 -13.84 -5.76
CA THR A 153 -0.83 -12.95 -6.10
C THR A 153 -0.56 -11.60 -5.46
N ASP A 154 -0.61 -10.56 -6.28
CA ASP A 154 -0.39 -9.19 -5.84
C ASP A 154 -1.41 -8.27 -6.54
N TRP A 155 -2.53 -8.01 -5.86
CA TRP A 155 -3.64 -7.25 -6.44
C TRP A 155 -3.39 -5.73 -6.39
N LYS A 156 -3.51 -5.06 -7.54
CA LYS A 156 -3.38 -3.60 -7.63
C LYS A 156 -4.73 -2.94 -7.88
N VAL A 157 -5.35 -2.40 -6.84
CA VAL A 157 -6.64 -1.69 -6.96
C VAL A 157 -6.43 -0.32 -7.56
N ILE A 158 -7.25 0.05 -8.55
CA ILE A 158 -7.31 1.41 -9.08
C ILE A 158 -8.38 2.19 -8.33
N VAL A 159 -7.96 3.28 -7.68
CA VAL A 159 -8.83 4.11 -6.84
C VAL A 159 -8.69 5.59 -7.20
N ILE A 160 -9.66 6.40 -6.78
CA ILE A 160 -9.56 7.85 -6.83
C ILE A 160 -10.02 8.46 -5.50
N ASN A 161 -9.31 9.48 -5.04
CA ASN A 161 -9.71 10.26 -3.88
C ASN A 161 -11.10 10.88 -4.10
N VAL A 162 -12.02 10.69 -3.14
CA VAL A 162 -13.39 11.23 -3.23
C VAL A 162 -13.46 12.75 -3.20
N GLU A 163 -12.39 13.39 -2.71
CA GLU A 163 -12.24 14.85 -2.67
C GLU A 163 -11.59 15.41 -3.95
N ASP A 164 -11.17 14.55 -4.89
CA ASP A 164 -10.64 15.01 -6.17
C ASP A 164 -11.73 15.73 -6.99
N PRO A 165 -11.42 16.88 -7.64
CA PRO A 165 -12.40 17.62 -8.44
C PRO A 165 -13.05 16.80 -9.56
N GLU A 166 -12.33 15.82 -10.11
CA GLU A 166 -12.78 14.94 -11.18
C GLU A 166 -13.45 13.67 -10.64
N ALA A 167 -13.44 13.42 -9.33
CA ALA A 167 -13.88 12.16 -8.73
C ALA A 167 -15.26 11.73 -9.23
N LYS A 168 -16.23 12.66 -9.32
CA LYS A 168 -17.60 12.39 -9.78
C LYS A 168 -17.68 11.76 -11.19
N ASP A 169 -16.68 12.00 -12.04
CA ASP A 169 -16.66 11.56 -13.44
C ASP A 169 -16.03 10.16 -13.60
N PHE A 170 -15.42 9.61 -12.54
CA PHE A 170 -14.83 8.27 -12.50
C PHE A 170 -15.66 7.34 -11.63
N ASN A 171 -16.47 6.45 -12.20
CA ASN A 171 -17.33 5.54 -11.42
C ASN A 171 -17.05 4.07 -11.70
N ASN A 172 -16.32 3.76 -12.76
CA ASN A 172 -15.84 2.43 -13.10
C ASN A 172 -14.52 2.53 -13.88
N ILE A 173 -13.85 1.41 -14.12
CA ILE A 173 -12.58 1.33 -14.82
C ILE A 173 -12.66 1.81 -16.27
N SER A 174 -13.84 1.68 -16.89
CA SER A 174 -14.12 2.20 -18.23
C SER A 174 -14.02 3.73 -18.31
N ASP A 175 -14.35 4.45 -17.22
CA ASP A 175 -14.20 5.90 -17.16
C ASP A 175 -12.72 6.29 -17.13
N VAL A 176 -11.87 5.51 -16.46
CA VAL A 176 -10.41 5.72 -16.49
C VAL A 176 -9.89 5.61 -17.91
N ARG A 177 -10.28 4.55 -18.64
CA ARG A 177 -9.90 4.37 -20.04
C ARG A 177 -10.36 5.52 -20.94
N ARG A 178 -11.58 6.04 -20.71
CA ARG A 178 -12.19 7.11 -21.50
C ARG A 178 -11.60 8.49 -21.21
N LEU A 179 -11.37 8.81 -19.93
CA LEU A 179 -10.98 10.15 -19.48
C LEU A 179 -9.46 10.32 -19.31
N LYS A 180 -8.72 9.23 -19.08
CA LYS A 180 -7.25 9.20 -18.99
C LYS A 180 -6.70 8.17 -20.00
N PRO A 181 -6.82 8.42 -21.32
CA PRO A 181 -6.36 7.47 -22.34
C PRO A 181 -4.87 7.17 -22.21
N GLY A 182 -4.49 5.89 -22.27
CA GLY A 182 -3.10 5.43 -22.11
C GLY A 182 -2.66 5.22 -20.66
N TYR A 183 -3.47 5.61 -19.67
CA TYR A 183 -3.09 5.55 -18.26
C TYR A 183 -3.09 4.12 -17.70
N LEU A 184 -4.09 3.32 -18.07
CA LEU A 184 -4.17 1.90 -17.68
C LEU A 184 -3.06 1.08 -18.37
N GLU A 185 -2.77 1.39 -19.63
CA GLU A 185 -1.67 0.76 -20.38
C GLU A 185 -0.32 1.12 -19.75
N SER A 186 -0.12 2.38 -19.36
CA SER A 186 1.07 2.82 -18.61
C SER A 186 1.18 2.13 -17.24
N THR A 187 0.06 1.80 -16.62
CA THR A 187 0.02 1.08 -15.33
C THR A 187 0.53 -0.34 -15.48
N VAL A 188 0.04 -1.05 -16.48
CA VAL A 188 0.51 -2.40 -16.80
C VAL A 188 1.99 -2.37 -17.19
N ASP A 189 2.41 -1.42 -18.02
CA ASP A 189 3.81 -1.26 -18.42
C ASP A 189 4.73 -0.99 -17.22
N TRP A 190 4.31 -0.15 -16.29
CA TRP A 190 5.08 0.15 -15.09
C TRP A 190 5.28 -1.10 -14.23
N PHE A 191 4.19 -1.80 -13.88
CA PHE A 191 4.26 -3.01 -13.05
C PHE A 191 4.97 -4.18 -13.74
N ARG A 192 4.88 -4.28 -15.07
CA ARG A 192 5.64 -5.27 -15.84
C ARG A 192 7.15 -5.05 -15.71
N MET A 193 7.58 -3.79 -15.79
CA MET A 193 8.98 -3.44 -16.01
C MET A 193 9.76 -2.97 -14.76
N TYR A 194 9.09 -2.60 -13.66
CA TYR A 194 9.74 -1.85 -12.57
C TYR A 194 10.92 -2.56 -11.89
N LYS A 195 10.97 -3.90 -11.92
CA LYS A 195 12.09 -4.70 -11.38
C LYS A 195 13.12 -5.13 -12.42
N VAL A 196 12.88 -4.91 -13.72
CA VAL A 196 13.85 -5.23 -14.77
C VAL A 196 15.21 -4.52 -14.55
N PRO A 197 15.26 -3.24 -14.14
CA PRO A 197 16.51 -2.57 -13.79
C PRO A 197 17.27 -3.23 -12.63
N ASP A 198 16.58 -3.98 -11.77
CA ASP A 198 17.17 -4.75 -10.66
C ASP A 198 17.66 -6.15 -11.10
N GLY A 199 17.59 -6.47 -12.40
CA GLY A 199 17.97 -7.77 -12.95
C GLY A 199 16.93 -8.87 -12.73
N LYS A 200 15.68 -8.52 -12.42
CA LYS A 200 14.56 -9.45 -12.31
C LYS A 200 13.85 -9.60 -13.67
N PRO A 201 13.13 -10.71 -13.91
CA PRO A 201 12.26 -10.83 -15.08
C PRO A 201 11.12 -9.81 -15.03
N GLU A 202 10.43 -9.66 -16.17
CA GLU A 202 9.15 -8.94 -16.24
C GLU A 202 8.12 -9.65 -15.35
N ASN A 203 7.28 -8.87 -14.65
CA ASN A 203 6.16 -9.45 -13.92
C ASN A 203 5.05 -9.89 -14.89
N GLU A 204 4.33 -10.95 -14.51
CA GLU A 204 3.20 -11.50 -15.27
C GLU A 204 1.87 -10.98 -14.70
N PHE A 205 0.78 -11.23 -15.43
CA PHE A 205 -0.56 -10.81 -15.01
C PHE A 205 -1.57 -11.90 -15.33
N ALA A 206 -2.51 -12.14 -14.41
CA ALA A 206 -3.70 -12.92 -14.73
C ALA A 206 -4.61 -12.14 -15.70
N PHE A 207 -5.61 -12.81 -16.26
CA PHE A 207 -6.54 -12.24 -17.25
C PHE A 207 -5.85 -11.53 -18.43
N ASN A 208 -4.64 -11.96 -18.80
CA ASN A 208 -3.85 -11.33 -19.86
C ASN A 208 -3.60 -9.83 -19.63
N GLY A 209 -3.50 -9.39 -18.37
CA GLY A 209 -3.28 -7.99 -18.00
C GLY A 209 -4.51 -7.09 -18.14
N GLU A 210 -5.70 -7.66 -18.30
CA GLU A 210 -6.94 -6.90 -18.31
C GLU A 210 -7.34 -6.44 -16.91
N PHE A 211 -7.71 -5.17 -16.78
CA PHE A 211 -8.31 -4.66 -15.56
C PHE A 211 -9.74 -5.21 -15.40
N LYS A 212 -10.05 -5.70 -14.20
CA LYS A 212 -11.41 -6.02 -13.80
C LYS A 212 -12.11 -4.77 -13.29
N ASP A 213 -13.44 -4.78 -13.35
CA ASP A 213 -14.28 -3.64 -13.00
C ASP A 213 -14.35 -3.38 -11.48
N LYS A 214 -15.07 -2.32 -11.14
CA LYS A 214 -15.30 -1.89 -9.75
C LYS A 214 -15.90 -2.99 -8.87
N ASP A 215 -16.88 -3.74 -9.37
CA ASP A 215 -17.61 -4.72 -8.55
C ASP A 215 -16.70 -5.91 -8.22
N PHE A 216 -15.90 -6.34 -9.20
CA PHE A 216 -14.86 -7.33 -8.97
C PHE A 216 -13.81 -6.83 -7.96
N ALA A 217 -13.33 -5.59 -8.11
CA ALA A 217 -12.38 -4.99 -7.17
C ALA A 217 -12.92 -4.97 -5.74
N ILE A 218 -14.17 -4.53 -5.54
CA ILE A 218 -14.82 -4.53 -4.22
C ILE A 218 -14.94 -5.93 -3.63
N LYS A 219 -15.22 -6.95 -4.47
CA LYS A 219 -15.24 -8.35 -4.02
C LYS A 219 -13.87 -8.78 -3.49
N ILE A 220 -12.78 -8.50 -4.21
CA ILE A 220 -11.43 -8.86 -3.78
C ILE A 220 -11.06 -8.14 -2.48
N ILE A 221 -11.29 -6.82 -2.38
CA ILE A 221 -11.05 -6.05 -1.14
C ILE A 221 -11.81 -6.64 0.06
N LYS A 222 -13.06 -7.05 -0.14
CA LYS A 222 -13.86 -7.69 0.93
C LYS A 222 -13.32 -9.06 1.31
N ASN A 223 -12.79 -9.83 0.35
CA ASN A 223 -12.16 -11.12 0.63
C ASN A 223 -10.88 -10.94 1.45
N THR A 224 -9.99 -10.02 1.06
CA THR A 224 -8.76 -9.74 1.81
C THR A 224 -9.05 -9.16 3.21
N HIS A 225 -10.18 -8.45 3.38
CA HIS A 225 -10.66 -8.05 4.70
C HIS A 225 -11.14 -9.23 5.56
N ILE A 226 -11.75 -10.26 4.97
CA ILE A 226 -12.12 -11.49 5.67
C ILE A 226 -10.86 -12.20 6.16
N PHE A 227 -9.84 -12.33 5.30
CA PHE A 227 -8.55 -12.90 5.69
C PHE A 227 -7.90 -12.10 6.83
N TRP A 228 -7.91 -10.76 6.76
CA TRP A 228 -7.44 -9.93 7.86
C TRP A 228 -8.23 -10.14 9.17
N LYS A 229 -9.55 -10.34 9.10
CA LYS A 229 -10.36 -10.65 10.29
C LYS A 229 -9.94 -11.97 10.92
N ASP A 230 -9.67 -12.98 10.10
CA ASP A 230 -9.22 -14.28 10.58
C ASP A 230 -7.80 -14.22 11.15
N LEU A 231 -6.92 -13.40 10.57
CA LEU A 231 -5.60 -13.06 11.12
C LEU A 231 -5.71 -12.38 12.49
N ILE A 232 -6.44 -11.26 12.58
CA ILE A 232 -6.47 -10.42 13.79
C ILE A 232 -7.21 -11.08 14.96
N SER A 233 -8.08 -12.05 14.66
CA SER A 233 -8.79 -12.89 15.63
C SER A 233 -8.10 -14.23 15.93
N GLN A 234 -6.89 -14.45 15.40
CA GLN A 234 -6.06 -15.64 15.62
C GLN A 234 -6.72 -16.96 15.17
N LYS A 235 -7.54 -16.92 14.11
CA LYS A 235 -8.03 -18.14 13.43
C LYS A 235 -7.02 -18.67 12.41
N THR A 236 -6.16 -17.80 11.90
CA THR A 236 -5.04 -18.13 11.04
C THR A 236 -3.72 -17.83 11.76
N ASP A 237 -2.66 -18.56 11.41
CA ASP A 237 -1.32 -18.28 11.94
C ASP A 237 -0.80 -16.95 11.39
N ALA A 238 -0.38 -16.05 12.28
CA ALA A 238 0.17 -14.76 11.91
C ALA A 238 1.61 -14.86 11.37
N GLY A 239 2.30 -15.99 11.61
CA GLY A 239 3.69 -16.17 11.20
C GLY A 239 4.59 -15.05 11.73
N GLU A 240 5.17 -14.26 10.82
CA GLU A 240 6.05 -13.13 11.16
C GLU A 240 5.32 -11.78 11.33
N LEU A 241 4.00 -11.74 11.07
CA LEU A 241 3.22 -10.50 11.11
C LEU A 241 3.04 -10.01 12.55
N ASN A 242 3.20 -8.70 12.74
CA ASN A 242 2.97 -8.06 14.02
C ASN A 242 1.53 -7.55 14.11
N CYS A 243 0.68 -8.32 14.78
CA CYS A 243 -0.75 -8.02 14.92
C CYS A 243 -1.09 -7.03 16.06
N LYS A 244 -0.09 -6.44 16.74
CA LYS A 244 -0.34 -5.54 17.87
C LYS A 244 -1.13 -4.32 17.43
N ASN A 245 -2.18 -4.01 18.16
CA ASN A 245 -3.13 -2.96 17.82
C ASN A 245 -3.65 -2.27 19.10
N THR A 246 -4.19 -1.05 18.98
CA THR A 246 -4.65 -0.26 20.15
C THR A 246 -6.12 0.11 20.11
N CYS A 247 -6.82 -0.19 19.01
CA CYS A 247 -8.21 0.21 18.78
C CYS A 247 -9.13 -0.97 18.43
N VAL A 248 -8.60 -2.13 18.03
CA VAL A 248 -9.44 -3.32 17.83
C VAL A 248 -9.94 -3.81 19.19
N SER A 249 -11.23 -4.11 19.29
CA SER A 249 -11.82 -4.56 20.56
C SER A 249 -11.08 -5.79 21.10
N PRO A 250 -10.78 -5.89 22.41
CA PRO A 250 -10.20 -7.09 23.00
C PRO A 250 -11.02 -8.36 22.81
N SER A 251 -12.33 -8.23 22.52
CA SER A 251 -13.19 -9.37 22.14
C SER A 251 -12.89 -9.90 20.74
N ASP A 252 -12.37 -9.04 19.87
CA ASP A 252 -12.20 -9.29 18.44
C ASP A 252 -10.73 -9.53 18.09
N SER A 253 -9.81 -9.12 18.97
CA SER A 253 -8.37 -9.36 18.83
C SER A 253 -7.68 -9.65 20.17
N PRO A 254 -6.95 -10.78 20.30
CA PRO A 254 -6.10 -11.04 21.46
C PRO A 254 -4.81 -10.22 21.46
N TYR A 255 -4.54 -9.46 20.40
CA TYR A 255 -3.30 -8.69 20.20
C TYR A 255 -3.38 -7.25 20.69
N PHE A 256 -4.46 -6.87 21.38
CA PHE A 256 -4.62 -5.54 21.94
C PHE A 256 -3.45 -5.18 22.85
N CYS A 257 -2.86 -4.00 22.65
CA CYS A 257 -1.86 -3.42 23.53
C CYS A 257 -2.32 -2.08 24.09
N SER A 258 -1.85 -1.77 25.30
CA SER A 258 -2.16 -0.52 25.98
C SER A 258 -1.48 0.68 25.33
N ALA A 259 -2.03 1.88 25.58
CA ALA A 259 -1.44 3.12 25.09
C ALA A 259 -0.01 3.35 25.60
N ASP A 260 0.34 2.86 26.79
CA ASP A 260 1.68 3.01 27.34
C ASP A 260 2.69 2.04 26.73
N GLU A 261 2.27 0.81 26.39
CA GLU A 261 3.08 -0.11 25.59
C GLU A 261 3.34 0.46 24.19
N ALA A 262 2.32 1.06 23.55
CA ALA A 262 2.47 1.71 22.26
C ALA A 262 3.44 2.90 22.33
N LYS A 263 3.36 3.74 23.37
CA LYS A 263 4.34 4.82 23.61
C LYS A 263 5.75 4.27 23.82
N ALA A 264 5.90 3.17 24.55
CA ALA A 264 7.20 2.55 24.80
C ALA A 264 7.86 2.02 23.51
N VAL A 265 7.07 1.45 22.59
CA VAL A 265 7.54 1.06 21.25
C VAL A 265 8.13 2.27 20.52
N VAL A 266 7.38 3.37 20.44
CA VAL A 266 7.83 4.58 19.72
C VAL A 266 9.04 5.21 20.41
N ALA A 267 9.04 5.30 21.74
CA ALA A 267 10.16 5.85 22.51
C ALA A 267 11.45 5.03 22.36
N GLY A 268 11.34 3.72 22.11
CA GLY A 268 12.48 2.83 21.84
C GLY A 268 13.14 3.03 20.48
N THR A 269 12.52 3.78 19.56
CA THR A 269 13.11 4.11 18.25
C THR A 269 14.01 5.34 18.33
N SER A 270 14.88 5.51 17.34
CA SER A 270 15.73 6.71 17.22
C SER A 270 14.87 7.99 17.18
N PRO A 271 15.25 9.07 17.89
CA PRO A 271 14.56 10.35 17.75
C PRO A 271 14.66 10.87 16.30
N LEU A 272 13.77 11.78 15.93
CA LEU A 272 13.82 12.44 14.63
C LEU A 272 15.20 13.08 14.41
N GLY A 273 15.85 12.67 13.32
CA GLY A 273 17.16 13.17 12.91
C GLY A 273 17.10 13.93 11.59
N THR A 274 18.27 14.35 11.11
CA THR A 274 18.41 14.99 9.81
C THR A 274 18.18 13.99 8.69
N GLU A 275 17.43 14.37 7.67
CA GLU A 275 17.26 13.62 6.42
C GLU A 275 18.62 13.27 5.79
N GLU A 276 18.77 12.02 5.34
CA GLU A 276 19.94 11.55 4.61
C GLU A 276 19.82 11.83 3.11
N THR A 277 20.96 12.02 2.45
CA THR A 277 21.02 12.35 1.03
C THR A 277 20.57 11.17 0.18
N ILE A 278 19.63 11.40 -0.73
CA ILE A 278 19.25 10.43 -1.77
C ILE A 278 20.42 10.25 -2.74
N PRO A 279 20.85 9.00 -3.05
CA PRO A 279 21.91 8.76 -4.02
C PRO A 279 21.56 9.31 -5.42
N SER A 280 22.49 9.99 -6.09
CA SER A 280 22.28 10.54 -7.44
C SER A 280 21.97 9.48 -8.51
N SER A 281 22.25 8.20 -8.22
CA SER A 281 21.83 7.08 -9.07
C SER A 281 20.31 6.95 -9.21
N VAL A 282 19.54 7.47 -8.24
CA VAL A 282 18.06 7.43 -8.25
C VAL A 282 17.48 8.29 -9.38
N ASP A 283 18.22 9.28 -9.89
CA ASP A 283 17.79 10.14 -11.00
C ASP A 283 18.06 9.54 -12.38
N LYS A 284 18.69 8.37 -12.47
CA LYS A 284 18.98 7.71 -13.75
C LYS A 284 17.69 7.25 -14.43
N TRP A 285 17.69 7.34 -15.75
CA TRP A 285 16.66 6.78 -16.61
C TRP A 285 17.09 5.40 -17.12
N PHE A 286 16.20 4.44 -17.00
CA PHE A 286 16.33 3.13 -17.62
C PHE A 286 15.51 3.10 -18.91
N TYR A 287 16.13 2.67 -20.01
CA TYR A 287 15.50 2.57 -21.33
C TYR A 287 15.50 1.10 -21.76
N PHE A 288 14.41 0.68 -22.41
CA PHE A 288 14.31 -0.63 -23.05
C PHE A 288 13.76 -0.45 -24.46
N GLN A 289 14.09 -1.40 -25.35
CA GLN A 289 13.46 -1.46 -26.67
C GLN A 289 12.07 -2.07 -26.52
N ARG A 290 11.03 -1.31 -26.88
CA ARG A 290 9.69 -1.88 -27.07
C ARG A 290 9.76 -2.84 -28.27
N LYS A 291 9.43 -4.11 -28.03
CA LYS A 291 9.27 -5.12 -29.09
C LYS A 291 7.96 -4.93 -29.83
#